data_AF-A0A816JY77-F1
#
_entry.id   AF-A0A816JY77-F1
#
_cell.length_a   1.000
_cell.length_b   1.000
_cell.length_c   1.000
_cell.angle_alpha   90.00
_cell.angle_beta   90.00
_cell.angle_gamma   90.00
#
_symmetry.space_group_name_H-M   'P 1'
#
loop_
_entity.id
_entity.type
_entity.pdbx_description
1 polymer ?
#
loop_
_entity_poly.entity_id
_entity_poly.type
_entity_poly.pdbx_seq_one_letter_code
_entity_poly.pdbx_strand_id
1 'polypeptide(L)'
;MVKKFDGKFIWVIKNFSTFPSEKICSGSFVIGGWFWRLVAYPRENDVDYLSLYLVDDMRYAASKSKPYKLRGNVNFNITIINQLSKKLSLREDSEHLYDVISPFHRGFESWIPLNKLHAEDGGFLLNGELKIAVKVQVSDVSWEPEDASDDALVDVSGGIKKTTKFLRKTKETMDAINGFQILPSQVRN
;
A
#
# COMPACT_ATOMS: atom_id res chain seq x y z
N MET A 1 20.03 -6.71 -9.22
CA MET A 1 19.89 -6.55 -7.75
C MET A 1 18.59 -5.79 -7.52
N VAL A 2 17.62 -6.38 -6.83
CA VAL A 2 16.37 -5.68 -6.48
C VAL A 2 16.71 -4.56 -5.48
N LYS A 3 16.32 -3.32 -5.76
CA LYS A 3 16.48 -2.22 -4.80
C LYS A 3 15.43 -2.38 -3.71
N LYS A 4 15.90 -2.42 -2.45
CA LYS A 4 15.06 -2.47 -1.25
C LYS A 4 15.37 -1.25 -0.38
N PHE A 5 14.32 -0.61 0.12
CA PHE A 5 14.39 0.52 1.04
C PHE A 5 13.55 0.17 2.27
N ASP A 6 13.99 0.59 3.43
CA ASP A 6 13.19 0.51 4.64
C ASP A 6 13.33 1.80 5.46
N GLY A 7 12.32 2.07 6.27
CA GLY A 7 12.29 3.25 7.11
C GLY A 7 11.29 3.11 8.24
N LYS A 8 11.47 3.95 9.25
CA LYS A 8 10.57 4.05 10.39
C LYS A 8 10.15 5.50 10.58
N PHE A 9 8.87 5.69 10.83
CA PHE A 9 8.30 6.96 11.24
C PHE A 9 7.58 6.81 12.59
N ILE A 10 7.62 7.85 13.42
CA ILE A 10 6.93 7.90 14.70
C ILE A 10 6.04 9.14 14.69
N TRP A 11 4.75 8.91 14.96
CA TRP A 11 3.75 9.95 15.12
C TRP A 11 3.34 10.05 16.58
N VAL A 12 3.41 11.26 17.12
CA VAL A 12 2.92 11.59 18.47
C VAL A 12 1.64 12.41 18.32
N ILE A 13 0.52 11.86 18.79
CA ILE A 13 -0.75 12.57 18.86
C ILE A 13 -0.87 13.14 20.26
N LYS A 14 -0.81 14.48 20.37
CA LYS A 14 -0.95 15.18 21.65
C LYS A 14 -2.41 15.44 21.96
N ASN A 15 -2.80 15.35 23.24
CA ASN A 15 -4.18 15.52 23.69
C ASN A 15 -5.14 14.54 22.99
N PHE A 16 -4.73 13.27 22.85
CA PHE A 16 -5.53 12.25 22.15
C PHE A 16 -6.97 12.17 22.67
N SER A 17 -7.15 12.34 23.99
CA SER A 17 -8.45 12.26 24.65
C SER A 17 -9.40 13.41 24.36
N THR A 18 -8.92 14.52 23.78
CA THR A 18 -9.74 15.70 23.49
C THR A 18 -10.14 15.81 22.03
N PHE A 19 -9.69 14.90 21.17
CA PHE A 19 -10.04 15.00 19.76
C PHE A 19 -11.51 14.69 19.54
N PRO A 20 -12.19 15.47 18.69
CA PRO A 20 -13.52 15.11 18.22
C PRO A 20 -13.47 13.77 17.47
N SER A 21 -14.64 13.17 17.21
CA SER A 21 -14.81 11.96 16.37
C SER A 21 -14.36 12.15 14.90
N GLU A 22 -13.54 13.17 14.60
CA GLU A 22 -13.03 13.47 13.28
C GLU A 22 -11.68 12.79 13.03
N LYS A 23 -11.34 12.64 11.75
CA LYS A 23 -10.06 12.08 11.33
C LYS A 23 -8.89 12.98 11.73
N ILE A 24 -7.80 12.37 12.18
CA ILE A 24 -6.54 13.04 12.53
C ILE A 24 -5.46 12.57 11.57
N CYS A 25 -4.64 13.48 11.06
CA CYS A 25 -3.59 13.18 10.11
C CYS A 25 -2.21 13.47 10.71
N SER A 26 -1.22 12.62 10.41
CA SER A 26 0.18 12.96 10.64
C SER A 26 0.68 13.98 9.60
N GLY A 27 1.86 14.55 9.87
CA GLY A 27 2.66 15.15 8.82
C GLY A 27 3.07 14.10 7.77
N SER A 28 3.37 14.54 6.56
CA SER A 28 3.84 13.68 5.48
C SER A 28 5.29 13.27 5.72
N PHE A 29 5.66 12.05 5.34
CA PHE A 29 7.03 11.53 5.46
C PHE A 29 7.41 10.70 4.23
N VAL A 30 8.71 10.54 3.98
CA VAL A 30 9.22 9.87 2.77
C VAL A 30 9.99 8.61 3.13
N ILE A 31 9.61 7.48 2.55
CA ILE A 31 10.32 6.19 2.65
C ILE A 31 10.29 5.53 1.29
N GLY A 32 11.46 5.10 0.79
CA GLY A 32 11.59 4.42 -0.51
C GLY A 32 11.26 5.29 -1.73
N GLY A 33 11.11 6.61 -1.57
CA GLY A 33 10.70 7.52 -2.64
C GLY A 33 9.20 7.79 -2.73
N TRP A 34 8.39 7.16 -1.87
CA TRP A 34 6.95 7.45 -1.72
C TRP A 34 6.70 8.44 -0.59
N PHE A 35 5.67 9.26 -0.77
CA PHE A 35 5.14 10.13 0.26
C PHE A 35 4.02 9.42 1.02
N TRP A 36 4.20 9.33 2.32
CA TRP A 36 3.33 8.59 3.22
C TRP A 36 2.70 9.53 4.24
N ARG A 37 1.52 9.16 4.73
CA ARG A 37 0.87 9.81 5.87
C ARG A 37 0.13 8.76 6.69
N LEU A 38 0.14 8.90 8.02
CA LEU A 38 -0.75 8.15 8.90
C LEU A 38 -2.06 8.92 9.08
N VAL A 39 -3.18 8.19 9.08
CA VAL A 39 -4.51 8.71 9.34
C VAL A 39 -5.12 7.89 10.46
N ALA A 40 -5.62 8.57 11.49
CA ALA A 40 -6.35 7.97 12.61
C ALA A 40 -7.81 8.40 12.58
N TYR A 41 -8.71 7.44 12.84
CA TYR A 41 -10.10 7.71 13.15
C TYR A 41 -10.35 7.26 14.59
N PRO A 42 -10.36 8.18 15.57
CA PRO A 42 -10.55 7.83 16.99
C PRO A 42 -11.91 7.18 17.24
N ARG A 43 -12.93 7.55 16.46
CA ARG A 43 -14.26 6.95 16.48
C ARG A 43 -14.78 6.92 15.06
N GLU A 44 -14.88 5.74 14.48
CA GLU A 44 -15.41 5.52 13.13
C GLU A 44 -16.80 4.86 13.24
N ASN A 45 -17.80 5.39 12.54
CA ASN A 45 -19.17 4.84 12.51
C ASN A 45 -19.85 4.64 13.89
N ASP A 46 -19.63 5.56 14.84
CA ASP A 46 -20.13 5.48 16.22
C ASP A 46 -19.64 4.24 17.01
N VAL A 47 -18.60 3.56 16.53
CA VAL A 47 -17.93 2.48 17.24
C VAL A 47 -16.75 3.06 18.03
N ASP A 48 -16.66 2.75 19.33
CA ASP A 48 -15.58 3.23 20.22
C ASP A 48 -14.27 2.44 20.01
N TYR A 49 -13.79 2.41 18.77
CA TYR A 49 -12.52 1.82 18.37
C TYR A 49 -11.71 2.82 17.55
N LEU A 50 -10.39 2.78 17.75
CA LEU A 50 -9.43 3.48 16.92
C LEU A 50 -9.14 2.69 15.65
N SER A 51 -9.41 3.29 14.49
CA SER A 51 -8.90 2.82 13.20
C SER A 51 -7.63 3.57 12.80
N LEU A 52 -6.68 2.87 12.18
CA LEU A 52 -5.39 3.45 11.73
C LEU A 52 -5.04 3.03 10.31
N TYR A 53 -4.69 4.01 9.47
CA TYR A 53 -4.34 3.79 8.07
C TYR A 53 -3.01 4.45 7.71
N LEU A 54 -2.23 3.78 6.88
CA LEU A 54 -1.09 4.34 6.16
C LEU A 54 -1.56 4.68 4.74
N VAL A 55 -1.58 5.96 4.38
CA VAL A 55 -2.03 6.41 3.05
C VAL A 55 -0.87 6.96 2.24
N ASP A 56 -1.00 6.82 0.91
CA ASP A 56 -0.16 7.55 -0.05
C ASP A 56 -0.62 9.01 -0.11
N ASP A 57 0.30 9.94 0.14
CA ASP A 57 0.03 11.37 0.12
C ASP A 57 0.33 11.98 -1.26
N MET A 58 -0.28 11.40 -2.29
CA MET A 58 -0.07 11.77 -3.70
C MET A 58 -0.31 13.26 -3.97
N ARG A 59 -1.25 13.90 -3.26
CA ARG A 59 -1.50 15.35 -3.38
C ARG A 59 -0.30 16.18 -2.93
N TYR A 60 0.34 15.79 -1.83
CA TYR A 60 1.58 16.43 -1.39
C TYR A 60 2.72 16.11 -2.36
N ALA A 61 2.83 14.88 -2.85
CA ALA A 61 3.81 14.49 -3.86
C ALA A 61 3.72 15.35 -5.13
N ALA A 62 2.51 15.52 -5.67
CA ALA A 62 2.25 16.33 -6.87
C ALA A 62 2.60 17.82 -6.66
N SER A 63 2.50 18.33 -5.43
CA SER A 63 2.94 19.69 -5.11
C SER A 63 4.47 19.85 -5.02
N LYS A 64 5.23 18.74 -4.97
CA LYS A 64 6.69 18.72 -4.78
C LYS A 64 7.47 18.21 -5.99
N SER A 65 6.88 17.42 -6.89
CA SER A 65 7.58 16.89 -8.08
C SER A 65 6.64 16.58 -9.26
N LYS A 66 7.22 16.48 -10.47
CA LYS A 66 6.55 15.93 -11.67
C LYS A 66 6.08 14.49 -11.44
N PRO A 67 5.05 14.03 -12.17
CA PRO A 67 4.37 12.82 -11.81
C PRO A 67 5.04 11.63 -12.50
N TYR A 68 5.80 10.88 -11.72
CA TYR A 68 6.24 9.55 -12.13
C TYR A 68 5.37 8.55 -11.39
N LYS A 69 4.85 7.56 -12.11
CA LYS A 69 4.19 6.42 -11.48
C LYS A 69 5.28 5.54 -10.91
N LEU A 70 5.39 5.55 -9.59
CA LEU A 70 6.32 4.70 -8.88
C LEU A 70 5.59 3.38 -8.58
N ARG A 71 6.09 2.28 -9.14
CA ARG A 71 5.63 0.92 -8.81
C ARG A 71 6.66 0.25 -7.91
N GLY A 72 6.20 -0.55 -6.98
CA GLY A 72 7.07 -1.28 -6.06
C GLY A 72 6.25 -1.93 -4.97
N ASN A 73 6.73 -3.08 -4.48
CA ASN A 73 6.11 -3.80 -3.38
C ASN A 73 6.31 -3.03 -2.08
N VAL A 74 5.26 -2.87 -1.27
CA VAL A 74 5.37 -2.24 0.06
C VAL A 74 4.80 -3.13 1.14
N ASN A 75 5.64 -3.47 2.10
CA ASN A 75 5.24 -4.12 3.33
C ASN A 75 5.32 -3.11 4.46
N PHE A 76 4.33 -3.09 5.35
CA PHE A 76 4.38 -2.18 6.48
C PHE A 76 3.81 -2.83 7.74
N ASN A 77 4.18 -2.25 8.88
CA ASN A 77 3.50 -2.52 10.14
C ASN A 77 3.25 -1.23 10.88
N ILE A 78 2.14 -1.21 11.60
CA ILE A 78 1.80 -0.13 12.51
C ILE A 78 1.91 -0.70 13.92
N THR A 79 2.47 0.09 14.82
CA THR A 79 2.62 -0.26 16.23
C THR A 79 2.09 0.88 17.07
N ILE A 80 1.07 0.62 17.89
CA ILE A 80 0.71 1.50 19.00
C ILE A 80 1.65 1.22 20.16
N ILE A 81 2.46 2.22 20.51
CA ILE A 81 3.51 2.09 21.51
C ILE A 81 2.87 2.19 22.89
N ASN A 82 3.03 1.12 23.67
CA ASN A 82 2.85 1.19 25.10
C ASN A 82 4.11 1.84 25.71
N GLN A 83 3.92 2.99 26.34
CA GLN A 83 4.98 3.87 26.81
C GLN A 83 5.55 3.45 28.16
N LEU A 84 4.86 2.55 28.89
CA LEU A 84 5.35 1.96 30.14
C LEU A 84 6.10 0.65 29.89
N SER A 85 5.69 -0.13 28.89
CA SER A 85 6.31 -1.42 28.56
C SER A 85 6.29 -1.71 27.07
N LYS A 86 7.48 -1.82 26.46
CA LYS A 86 7.62 -2.22 25.04
C LYS A 86 6.95 -3.56 24.74
N LYS A 87 6.91 -4.49 25.69
CA LYS A 87 6.28 -5.82 25.52
C LYS A 87 4.76 -5.76 25.38
N LEU A 88 4.14 -4.69 25.88
CA LEU A 88 2.69 -4.47 25.83
C LEU A 88 2.28 -3.60 24.62
N SER A 89 3.23 -3.20 23.77
CA SER A 89 2.91 -2.47 22.54
C SER A 89 2.14 -3.37 21.59
N LEU A 90 1.14 -2.81 20.92
CA LEU A 90 0.29 -3.54 19.99
C LEU A 90 0.83 -3.31 18.59
N ARG A 91 1.17 -4.39 17.87
CA ARG A 91 1.69 -4.34 16.51
C ARG A 91 0.85 -5.24 15.63
N GLU A 92 0.49 -4.71 14.46
CA GLU A 92 -0.15 -5.45 13.39
C GLU A 92 0.69 -5.30 12.13
N ASP A 93 0.92 -6.42 11.44
CA ASP A 93 1.70 -6.51 10.21
C ASP A 93 0.74 -6.61 9.01
N SER A 94 1.05 -5.91 7.92
CA SER A 94 0.30 -6.03 6.66
C SER A 94 1.25 -6.22 5.47
N GLU A 95 0.92 -7.19 4.62
CA GLU A 95 1.61 -7.48 3.36
C GLU A 95 0.64 -7.22 2.19
N HIS A 96 1.01 -6.34 1.26
CA HIS A 96 0.21 -6.09 0.05
C HIS A 96 1.10 -6.23 -1.19
N LEU A 97 0.64 -7.00 -2.20
CA LEU A 97 1.23 -6.98 -3.55
C LEU A 97 0.78 -5.71 -4.28
N TYR A 98 1.74 -4.92 -4.75
CA TYR A 98 1.46 -3.60 -5.35
C TYR A 98 1.41 -3.71 -6.87
N ASP A 99 0.23 -3.50 -7.43
CA ASP A 99 0.16 -2.98 -8.80
C ASP A 99 -0.94 -1.92 -8.99
N VAL A 100 -2.00 -1.93 -8.19
CA VAL A 100 -2.96 -0.82 -8.07
C VAL A 100 -3.61 -0.92 -6.68
N ILE A 101 -3.23 -0.07 -5.73
CA ILE A 101 -3.85 -0.09 -4.39
C ILE A 101 -5.02 0.88 -4.35
N SER A 102 -6.21 0.33 -4.14
CA SER A 102 -7.36 1.11 -3.68
C SER A 102 -7.01 1.82 -2.37
N PRO A 103 -7.24 3.14 -2.25
CA PRO A 103 -6.86 3.94 -1.08
C PRO A 103 -7.48 3.45 0.25
N PHE A 104 -8.42 2.51 0.20
CA PHE A 104 -9.26 2.11 1.32
C PHE A 104 -8.79 0.89 2.12
N HIS A 105 -7.73 0.16 1.70
CA HIS A 105 -7.34 -1.11 2.37
C HIS A 105 -6.01 -1.06 3.12
N ARG A 106 -5.41 0.12 3.30
CA ARG A 106 -4.03 0.23 3.79
C ARG A 106 -4.01 0.58 5.29
N GLY A 107 -4.60 -0.28 6.12
CA GLY A 107 -4.74 -0.04 7.56
C GLY A 107 -5.55 -1.09 8.31
N PHE A 108 -5.97 -0.72 9.52
CA PHE A 108 -6.68 -1.57 10.47
C PHE A 108 -7.93 -0.83 10.93
N GLU A 109 -9.09 -1.24 10.40
CA GLU A 109 -10.40 -0.73 10.81
C GLU A 109 -10.78 -1.32 12.17
N SER A 110 -11.34 -0.47 13.06
CA SER A 110 -11.79 -0.88 14.40
C SER A 110 -10.73 -1.70 15.18
N TRP A 111 -9.46 -1.29 15.10
CA TRP A 111 -8.35 -2.13 15.57
C TRP A 111 -8.31 -2.25 17.09
N ILE A 112 -8.42 -1.13 17.81
CA ILE A 112 -8.21 -1.10 19.25
C ILE A 112 -9.35 -0.34 19.95
N PRO A 113 -10.02 -0.95 20.95
CA PRO A 113 -11.02 -0.27 21.76
C PRO A 113 -10.47 1.00 22.42
N LEU A 114 -11.24 2.08 22.39
CA LEU A 114 -10.86 3.34 23.05
C LEU A 114 -10.67 3.15 24.56
N ASN A 115 -11.54 2.39 25.23
CA ASN A 115 -11.41 2.15 26.68
C ASN A 115 -10.05 1.55 27.07
N LYS A 116 -9.46 0.70 26.21
CA LYS A 116 -8.13 0.11 26.41
C LYS A 116 -7.02 1.15 26.25
N LEU A 117 -7.17 2.10 25.33
CA LEU A 117 -6.22 3.21 25.16
C LEU A 117 -6.30 4.20 26.33
N HIS A 118 -7.51 4.42 26.85
CA HIS A 118 -7.81 5.37 27.91
C HIS A 118 -7.60 4.85 29.34
N ALA A 119 -7.33 3.56 29.52
CA ALA A 119 -7.03 3.00 30.84
C ALA A 119 -5.79 3.69 31.45
N GLU A 120 -5.95 4.26 32.66
CA GLU A 120 -4.90 5.04 33.34
C GLU A 120 -3.61 4.24 33.57
N ASP A 121 -3.75 2.96 33.91
CA ASP A 121 -2.66 2.01 34.11
C ASP A 121 -2.30 1.20 32.85
N GLY A 122 -3.03 1.41 31.76
CA GLY A 122 -2.87 0.68 30.50
C GLY A 122 -1.56 1.02 29.77
N GLY A 123 -1.00 2.22 30.00
CA GLY A 123 0.32 2.63 29.52
C GLY A 123 0.39 3.05 28.05
N PHE A 124 -0.73 3.11 27.32
CA PHE A 124 -0.77 3.61 25.93
C PHE A 124 -0.75 5.14 25.86
N LEU A 125 -1.54 5.78 26.72
CA LEU A 125 -1.54 7.23 26.89
C LEU A 125 -0.64 7.61 28.06
N LEU A 126 0.32 8.49 27.80
CA LEU A 126 1.16 9.09 28.83
C LEU A 126 1.12 10.60 28.63
N ASN A 127 0.71 11.35 29.66
CA ASN A 127 0.47 12.80 29.57
C ASN A 127 -0.48 13.20 28.43
N GLY A 128 -1.49 12.36 28.16
CA GLY A 128 -2.43 12.57 27.05
C GLY A 128 -1.84 12.37 25.65
N GLU A 129 -0.59 11.90 25.54
CA GLU A 129 0.05 11.60 24.26
C GLU A 129 -0.12 10.13 23.88
N LEU A 130 -0.58 9.88 22.64
CA LEU A 130 -0.53 8.57 22.00
C LEU A 130 0.64 8.51 21.03
N LYS A 131 1.45 7.45 21.09
CA LYS A 131 2.60 7.25 20.18
C LYS A 131 2.36 6.08 19.25
N ILE A 132 2.42 6.35 17.94
CA ILE A 132 2.25 5.35 16.88
C ILE A 132 3.55 5.30 16.08
N ALA A 133 4.10 4.11 15.90
CA ALA A 133 5.20 3.87 14.99
C ALA A 133 4.70 3.15 13.74
N VAL A 134 5.27 3.49 12.59
CA VAL A 134 5.10 2.72 11.36
C VAL A 134 6.48 2.36 10.81
N LYS A 135 6.65 1.10 10.42
CA LYS A 135 7.79 0.66 9.61
C LYS A 135 7.29 0.36 8.21
N VAL A 136 7.99 0.87 7.21
CA VAL A 136 7.66 0.68 5.80
C VAL A 136 8.88 0.08 5.13
N GLN A 137 8.68 -0.98 4.36
CA GLN A 137 9.67 -1.60 3.49
C GLN A 137 9.15 -1.52 2.06
N VAL A 138 9.98 -1.02 1.15
CA VAL A 138 9.67 -0.88 -0.26
C VAL A 138 10.68 -1.69 -1.05
N SER A 139 10.24 -2.56 -1.98
CA SER A 139 11.11 -3.30 -2.89
C SER A 139 10.61 -3.23 -4.32
N ASP A 140 11.43 -3.69 -5.27
CA ASP A 140 11.08 -3.80 -6.69
C ASP A 140 10.65 -2.46 -7.30
N VAL A 141 11.30 -1.39 -6.87
CA VAL A 141 10.96 -0.02 -7.29
C VAL A 141 11.29 0.19 -8.76
N SER A 142 10.27 0.52 -9.56
CA SER A 142 10.39 1.01 -10.93
C SER A 142 9.66 2.34 -11.08
N TRP A 143 10.20 3.20 -11.95
CA TRP A 143 9.60 4.48 -12.32
C TRP A 143 9.08 4.39 -13.75
N GLU A 144 7.79 4.63 -13.92
CA GLU A 144 7.17 4.84 -15.23
C GLU A 144 6.95 6.36 -15.40
N PRO A 145 7.50 6.99 -16.47
CA PRO A 145 7.13 8.36 -16.79
C PRO A 145 5.63 8.42 -17.10
N GLU A 146 4.89 9.38 -16.52
CA GLU A 146 3.45 9.53 -16.83
C GLU A 146 3.19 9.84 -18.30
N ASP A 147 4.18 10.40 -19.03
CA ASP A 147 4.08 10.75 -20.45
C ASP A 147 4.14 9.54 -21.41
N ALA A 148 4.16 8.31 -20.90
CA ALA A 148 3.79 7.13 -21.70
C ALA A 148 2.26 7.09 -21.85
N SER A 149 1.69 8.14 -22.45
CA SER A 149 0.32 8.16 -22.95
C SER A 149 0.15 7.07 -24.00
N ASP A 150 -1.01 6.41 -23.97
CA ASP A 150 -1.54 5.48 -24.99
C ASP A 150 -1.80 6.16 -26.36
N ASP A 151 -1.07 7.23 -26.70
CA ASP A 151 -1.20 7.96 -27.96
C ASP A 151 -0.26 7.39 -29.03
N ALA A 152 -0.66 6.24 -29.57
CA ALA A 152 -0.24 5.74 -30.87
C ALA A 152 -1.38 4.87 -31.41
N LEU A 153 -2.14 5.17 -32.46
CA LEU A 153 -2.04 6.10 -33.58
C LEU A 153 -3.48 6.38 -34.06
N VAL A 154 -3.88 7.63 -34.32
CA VAL A 154 -4.92 7.90 -35.33
C VAL A 154 -4.20 8.02 -36.66
N ASP A 155 -4.18 6.93 -37.42
CA ASP A 155 -3.84 6.97 -38.83
C ASP A 155 -5.07 7.43 -39.63
N VAL A 156 -4.86 8.30 -40.61
CA VAL A 156 -5.87 8.73 -41.59
C VAL A 156 -6.02 7.60 -42.63
N SER A 157 -6.43 6.43 -42.17
CA SER A 157 -6.99 5.37 -42.99
C SER A 157 -7.76 4.43 -42.06
N GLY A 158 -9.09 4.42 -42.17
CA GLY A 158 -9.99 3.73 -41.24
C GLY A 158 -9.85 2.21 -41.23
N GLY A 159 -8.82 1.68 -40.57
CA GLY A 159 -8.55 0.25 -40.44
C GLY A 159 -8.34 -0.17 -38.99
N ILE A 160 -9.32 -0.91 -38.43
CA ILE A 160 -9.25 -1.47 -37.07
C ILE A 160 -8.19 -2.58 -37.03
N LYS A 161 -7.15 -2.45 -36.19
CA LYS A 161 -6.30 -3.56 -35.74
C LYS A 161 -6.56 -3.87 -34.27
N LYS A 162 -7.20 -5.01 -34.00
CA LYS A 162 -7.39 -5.54 -32.66
C LYS A 162 -6.11 -6.22 -32.15
N THR A 163 -5.58 -5.66 -31.06
CA THR A 163 -4.97 -6.33 -29.90
C THR A 163 -3.77 -7.25 -30.06
N THR A 164 -2.60 -6.74 -29.69
CA THR A 164 -1.41 -7.49 -29.22
C THR A 164 -1.46 -7.88 -27.73
N LYS A 165 -2.58 -7.68 -27.01
CA LYS A 165 -2.68 -8.07 -25.58
C LYS A 165 -3.01 -9.56 -25.34
N PHE A 166 -3.21 -10.37 -26.38
CA PHE A 166 -3.40 -11.82 -26.23
C PHE A 166 -2.11 -12.66 -26.26
N LEU A 167 -0.94 -12.08 -26.59
CA LEU A 167 0.28 -12.85 -26.85
C LEU A 167 1.25 -13.02 -25.67
N ARG A 168 0.90 -12.56 -24.46
CA ARG A 168 1.77 -12.74 -23.27
C ARG A 168 1.27 -13.76 -22.25
N LYS A 169 0.09 -14.36 -22.43
CA LYS A 169 -0.45 -15.39 -21.51
C LYS A 169 -0.21 -16.84 -21.98
N THR A 170 0.58 -17.08 -23.02
CA THR A 170 0.84 -18.43 -23.56
C THR A 170 2.32 -18.77 -23.69
N LYS A 171 3.19 -18.22 -22.84
CA LYS A 171 4.62 -18.60 -22.79
C LYS A 171 5.06 -19.36 -21.54
N GLU A 172 4.12 -19.76 -20.68
CA GLU A 172 4.39 -20.64 -19.53
C GLU A 172 3.41 -21.81 -19.55
N THR A 173 3.65 -22.77 -20.44
CA THR A 173 3.30 -24.20 -20.34
C THR A 173 3.76 -24.88 -21.64
N MET A 174 5.07 -25.02 -21.85
CA MET A 174 5.63 -25.99 -22.80
C MET A 174 6.99 -26.42 -22.26
N ASP A 175 6.95 -27.27 -21.23
CA ASP A 175 7.98 -28.26 -20.95
C ASP A 175 7.27 -29.51 -20.42
N ALA A 176 7.62 -30.67 -21.01
CA ALA A 176 6.92 -31.96 -21.00
C ALA A 176 5.68 -31.99 -21.93
N ILE A 177 5.56 -32.87 -22.93
CA ILE A 177 5.80 -34.31 -22.89
C ILE A 177 6.28 -34.80 -24.27
N ASN A 178 7.32 -35.63 -24.22
CA ASN A 178 7.80 -36.48 -25.28
C ASN A 178 6.72 -37.51 -25.64
N GLY A 179 6.26 -37.58 -26.91
CA GLY A 179 5.31 -38.62 -27.32
C GLY A 179 4.70 -38.39 -28.72
N PHE A 180 5.23 -39.09 -29.70
CA PHE A 180 4.73 -39.36 -31.06
C PHE A 180 3.24 -39.09 -31.37
N GLN A 181 2.92 -38.54 -32.56
CA GLN A 181 2.36 -39.32 -33.69
C GLN A 181 2.08 -38.50 -34.98
N ILE A 182 2.75 -38.96 -36.06
CA ILE A 182 2.34 -39.16 -37.48
C ILE A 182 2.00 -37.94 -38.38
N LEU A 183 2.71 -37.87 -39.52
CA LEU A 183 2.56 -36.94 -40.64
C LEU A 183 1.38 -37.29 -41.58
N PRO A 184 0.82 -36.30 -42.30
CA PRO A 184 -0.30 -36.51 -43.23
C PRO A 184 0.19 -37.13 -44.54
N SER A 185 0.21 -38.47 -44.62
CA SER A 185 0.34 -39.21 -45.89
C SER A 185 -0.86 -40.11 -46.19
N GLN A 186 -2.04 -39.76 -45.69
CA GLN A 186 -3.30 -40.39 -46.09
C GLN A 186 -4.14 -39.35 -46.83
N VAL A 187 -3.73 -39.06 -48.07
CA VAL A 187 -4.59 -38.48 -49.10
C VAL A 187 -4.89 -39.60 -50.09
N ARG A 188 -6.11 -40.15 -49.96
CA ARG A 188 -6.96 -40.83 -50.96
C ARG A 188 -6.46 -42.05 -51.73
N ASN A 189 -7.29 -43.10 -51.73
CA ASN A 189 -8.38 -43.20 -52.72
C ASN A 189 -9.70 -43.47 -52.01
#